data_AF-A0A840C8D7-F1
#
_entry.id   AF-A0A840C8D7-F1
#
_cell.length_a   1.000
_cell.length_b   1.000
_cell.length_c   1.000
_cell.angle_alpha   90.00
_cell.angle_beta   90.00
_cell.angle_gamma   90.00
#
_symmetry.space_group_name_H-M   'P 1'
#
loop_
_entity.id
_entity.type
_entity.pdbx_description
1 polymer ?
#
loop_
_entity_poly.entity_id
_entity_poly.type
_entity_poly.pdbx_seq_one_letter_code
_entity_poly.pdbx_strand_id
1 'polypeptide(L)' 'MMDVKSIDKQGDVLVVKGKMMGSMPATIHIGPDAIWESFKMLSWKTRFGLVGMLIKGALGGKKKG' A
#
# COMPACT_ATOMS: atom_id res chain seq x y z
N MET A 1 1.26 -1.36 14.67
CA MET A 1 1.98 -0.91 13.45
C MET A 1 2.20 -2.14 12.57
N MET A 2 1.75 -2.13 11.33
CA MET A 2 2.00 -3.21 10.37
C MET A 2 3.28 -2.89 9.63
N ASP A 3 4.22 -3.83 9.61
CA ASP A 3 5.43 -3.73 8.80
C ASP A 3 5.16 -4.44 7.46
N VAL A 4 5.15 -3.70 6.36
CA VAL A 4 4.89 -4.23 5.02
C VAL A 4 6.21 -4.73 4.43
N LYS A 5 6.31 -6.04 4.22
CA LYS A 5 7.51 -6.68 3.67
C LYS A 5 7.53 -6.68 2.15
N SER A 6 6.41 -7.01 1.52
CA SER A 6 6.28 -6.98 0.06
C SER A 6 4.84 -6.67 -0.35
N ILE A 7 4.73 -6.08 -1.54
CA ILE A 7 3.47 -5.87 -2.24
C ILE A 7 3.68 -6.39 -3.65
N ASP A 8 2.94 -7.44 -4.01
CA ASP A 8 3.05 -8.13 -5.28
C ASP A 8 1.69 -8.14 -5.99
N LYS A 9 1.68 -7.99 -7.32
CA LYS A 9 0.48 -8.21 -8.13
C LYS A 9 0.52 -9.63 -8.70
N GLN A 10 -0.48 -10.44 -8.38
CA GLN A 10 -0.64 -11.79 -8.91
C GLN A 10 -1.97 -11.87 -9.67
N GLY A 11 -1.91 -11.87 -11.00
CA GLY A 11 -3.11 -11.72 -11.82
C GLY A 11 -3.83 -10.41 -11.50
N ASP A 12 -5.11 -10.48 -11.13
CA ASP A 12 -5.92 -9.33 -10.72
C ASP A 12 -5.96 -9.11 -9.20
N VAL A 13 -5.15 -9.83 -8.43
CA VAL A 13 -5.10 -9.73 -6.97
C VAL A 13 -3.81 -9.04 -6.52
N LEU A 14 -3.94 -8.05 -5.63
CA LEU A 14 -2.82 -7.44 -4.93
C LEU A 14 -2.55 -8.23 -3.64
N VAL A 15 -1.35 -8.77 -3.53
CA VAL A 15 -0.89 -9.56 -2.38
C VAL A 15 0.05 -8.72 -1.53
N VAL A 16 -0.40 -8.36 -0.34
CA VAL A 16 0.39 -7.58 0.64
C VAL A 16 0.86 -8.51 1.74
N LYS A 17 2.17 -8.74 1.80
CA LYS A 17 2.79 -9.53 2.87
C LYS A 17 3.39 -8.60 3.90
N GLY A 18 3.11 -8.84 5.17
CA GLY A 18 3.64 -8.04 6.25
C GLY A 18 3.75 -8.81 7.56
N LYS A 19 4.28 -8.12 8.57
CA LYS A 19 4.27 -8.58 9.96
C LYS A 19 3.33 -7.70 10.77
N MET A 20 2.38 -8.35 11.43
CA MET A 20 1.54 -7.72 12.45
C MET A 20 2.19 -7.94 13.82
N MET A 21 2.17 -6.91 14.67
CA MET A 21 2.52 -6.99 16.10
C MET A 21 3.80 -7.80 16.38
N GLY A 22 4.95 -7.31 15.91
CA GLY A 22 6.27 -7.83 16.30
C GLY A 22 6.77 -9.05 15.54
N SER A 23 5.91 -10.00 15.10
CA SER A 23 6.39 -11.16 14.31
C SER A 23 5.33 -11.99 13.56
N MET A 24 4.03 -11.75 13.71
CA MET A 24 3.04 -12.61 13.08
C MET A 24 2.98 -12.34 11.57
N PRO A 25 3.33 -13.30 10.70
CA PRO A 25 3.25 -13.10 9.26
C PRO A 25 1.78 -13.02 8.84
N ALA A 26 1.42 -11.95 8.15
CA ALA A 26 0.10 -11.73 7.59
C ALA A 26 0.23 -11.56 6.07
N THR A 27 -0.63 -12.25 5.33
CA THR A 27 -0.75 -12.08 3.87
C THR A 27 -2.17 -11.63 3.57
N ILE A 28 -2.30 -10.42 3.05
CA ILE A 28 -3.58 -9.82 2.69
C ILE A 28 -3.72 -9.94 1.18
N HIS A 29 -4.83 -10.52 0.72
CA HIS A 29 -5.18 -10.62 -0.68
C HIS A 29 -6.31 -9.62 -0.96
N ILE A 30 -6.06 -8.69 -1.89
CA ILE A 30 -6.99 -7.62 -2.22
C ILE A 30 -7.36 -7.75 -3.70
N GLY A 31 -8.61 -8.12 -3.97
CA GLY A 31 -9.15 -8.21 -5.32
C GLY A 31 -9.50 -6.84 -5.93
N PRO A 32 -9.81 -6.78 -7.23
CA PRO A 32 -10.04 -5.53 -7.95
C PRO A 32 -11.24 -4.74 -7.40
N ASP A 33 -12.34 -5.42 -7.03
CA ASP A 33 -13.52 -4.77 -6.45
C ASP A 33 -13.20 -4.11 -5.11
N ALA A 34 -12.44 -4.80 -4.25
CA ALA A 34 -12.01 -4.27 -2.96
C ALA A 34 -11.05 -3.08 -3.11
N ILE A 35 -10.16 -3.11 -4.12
CA ILE A 35 -9.29 -1.97 -4.45
C ILE A 35 -10.15 -0.77 -4.87
N TRP A 36 -11.14 -0.98 -5.73
CA TRP A 36 -12.00 0.09 -6.23
C TRP A 36 -12.85 0.71 -5.12
N GLU A 37 -13.45 -0.12 -4.27
CA GLU A 37 -14.21 0.37 -3.11
C GLU A 37 -13.30 1.12 -2.13
N SER A 38 -12.09 0.60 -1.86
CA SER A 38 -11.09 1.30 -1.04
C SER A 38 -10.70 2.65 -1.65
N PHE A 39 -10.56 2.72 -2.97
CA PHE A 39 -10.25 3.97 -3.67
C PHE A 39 -11.41 4.97 -3.60
N LYS A 40 -12.66 4.50 -3.66
CA LYS A 40 -13.85 5.36 -3.49
C LYS A 40 -13.95 5.95 -2.10
N MET A 41 -13.57 5.19 -1.06
CA MET A 41 -13.55 5.67 0.33
C MET A 41 -12.54 6.83 0.54
N LEU A 42 -11.54 6.98 -0.32
CA LEU A 42 -10.62 8.11 -0.25
C LEU A 42 -11.29 9.39 -0.73
N SER A 43 -11.26 10.43 0.12
CA SER A 43 -11.68 11.78 -0.26
C SER A 43 -10.83 12.33 -1.42
N TRP A 44 -11.39 13.23 -2.21
CA TRP A 44 -10.70 13.83 -3.36
C TRP A 44 -9.38 14.52 -2.96
N LYS A 45 -9.36 15.17 -1.79
CA LYS A 45 -8.15 15.77 -1.20
C LYS A 45 -7.10 14.71 -0.86
N THR A 46 -7.52 13.57 -0.29
CA THR A 46 -6.62 12.46 0.05
C THR A 46 -6.04 11.81 -1.20
N ARG A 47 -6.82 11.66 -2.28
CA ARG A 47 -6.34 11.10 -3.55
C ARG A 47 -5.18 11.93 -4.13
N PHE A 48 -5.36 13.26 -4.21
CA PHE A 48 -4.27 14.13 -4.67
C PHE A 48 -3.10 14.18 -3.69
N GLY A 49 -3.38 14.15 -2.38
CA GLY A 49 -2.35 14.04 -1.35
C GLY A 49 -1.49 12.79 -1.51
N LEU A 50 -2.10 11.64 -1.81
CA LEU A 50 -1.40 10.37 -2.04
C LEU A 50 -0.46 10.46 -3.24
N VAL A 51 -0.92 11.03 -4.35
CA VAL A 51 -0.05 11.27 -5.52
C VAL A 51 1.15 12.15 -5.14
N GLY A 52 0.91 13.24 -4.41
CA GLY A 52 1.98 14.10 -3.90
C GLY A 52 2.95 13.39 -2.96
N MET A 53 2.46 12.49 -2.08
CA MET A 53 3.28 11.68 -1.20
C MET A 53 4.15 10.67 -1.96
N LEU A 54 3.59 10.02 -2.99
CA LEU A 54 4.34 9.12 -3.87
C LEU A 54 5.47 9.86 -4.59
N ILE A 55 5.18 11.04 -5.16
CA ILE A 55 6.18 11.89 -5.82
C ILE A 55 7.26 12.33 -4.82
N LYS A 56 6.86 12.79 -3.62
CA LYS A 56 7.81 13.20 -2.58
C LYS A 56 8.69 12.02 -2.12
N GLY A 57 8.12 10.82 -2.02
CA GLY A 57 8.85 9.59 -1.73
C GLY A 57 9.84 9.23 -2.84
N ALA A 58 9.45 9.36 -4.11
CA ALA A 58 10.33 9.13 -5.26
C ALA A 58 11.49 10.14 -5.32
N LEU A 59 11.21 11.43 -5.05
CA LEU A 59 12.22 12.49 -5.08
C LEU A 59 13.12 12.50 -3.83
N GLY A 60 12.58 12.12 -2.65
CA GLY A 60 13.31 12.05 -1.38
C GLY A 60 13.96 10.68 -1.09
N GLY A 61 13.67 9.66 -1.90
CA GLY A 61 14.01 8.25 -1.65
C GLY A 61 15.49 7.87 -1.78
N LYS A 62 16.38 8.79 -2.17
CA LYS A 62 17.84 8.57 -2.18
C LYS A 62 18.52 8.81 -0.81
N LYS A 63 17.80 8.70 0.31
CA LYS A 63 18.43 8.85 1.63
C LYS A 63 17.76 8.01 2.72
N LYS A 64 17.90 6.69 2.61
CA LYS A 64 17.86 5.72 3.71
C LYS A 64 18.40 4.39 3.18
N GLY A 65 19.74 4.29 3.17
CA GLY A 65 20.43 3.01 3.33
C GLY A 65 20.41 2.60 4.80
#